data_AF-A0A525VTM6-F1
#
_entry.id   AF-A0A525VTM6-F1
#
_cell.length_a   1.000
_cell.length_b   1.000
_cell.length_c   1.000
_cell.angle_alpha   90.00
_cell.angle_beta   90.00
_cell.angle_gamma   90.00
#
_symmetry.space_group_name_H-M   'P 1'
#
loop_
_entity.id
_entity.type
_entity.pdbx_description
1 polymer ?
#
loop_
_entity_poly.entity_id
_entity_poly.type
_entity_poly.pdbx_seq_one_letter_code
_entity_poly.pdbx_strand_id
1 'polypeptide(L)'
;MAMLRGHGGLDDEAKLIARSLKQDSDAFGQLVERYATVIVNLAYRMVGDRTEAEDLAQETFVAAFKALPRFRAESKFSTWLYRIAANKCKDWLRAKRPGQGVQDVDVDEVLEDGVAAEERTPERLLSQQQVAAQLDRAIQRLPPLYREAFVLKHVEGLSYEEMQEIVGVNADTLKMRVYKGRLQLSRELVELKEA
;
A
#
# COMPACT_ATOMS: atom_id res chain seq x y z
N MET A 1 -2.62 24.92 19.73
CA MET A 1 -1.47 24.20 20.33
C MET A 1 -1.77 22.71 20.33
N ALA A 2 -1.13 21.97 19.41
CA ALA A 2 -0.85 20.54 19.50
C ALA A 2 0.18 20.22 18.41
N MET A 3 1.44 20.55 18.70
CA MET A 3 2.59 20.01 17.98
C MET A 3 2.67 18.51 18.28
N LEU A 4 2.51 17.64 17.28
CA LEU A 4 3.07 16.27 17.28
C LEU A 4 3.22 15.76 15.84
N ARG A 5 3.96 16.49 14.99
CA ARG A 5 4.67 15.84 13.87
C ARG A 5 6.05 15.48 14.41
N GLY A 6 6.20 14.24 14.86
CA GLY A 6 7.49 13.70 15.25
C GLY A 6 8.44 13.71 14.06
N HIS A 7 9.27 14.75 13.98
CA HIS A 7 10.53 14.69 13.24
C HIS A 7 11.49 13.79 14.00
N GLY A 8 11.30 12.47 13.88
CA GLY A 8 12.33 11.48 14.20
C GLY A 8 12.86 10.93 12.88
N GLY A 9 14.01 11.45 12.43
CA GLY A 9 14.57 11.24 11.09
C GLY A 9 14.98 9.79 10.81
N LEU A 10 15.52 9.56 9.61
CA LEU A 10 16.14 8.27 9.21
C LEU A 10 17.15 7.77 10.25
N ASP A 11 17.86 8.68 10.92
CA ASP A 11 18.79 8.36 12.01
C ASP A 11 18.10 7.74 13.22
N ASP A 12 16.87 8.14 13.53
CA ASP A 12 16.11 7.56 14.62
C ASP A 12 15.49 6.22 14.20
N GLU A 13 15.12 6.06 12.93
CA GLU A 13 14.71 4.75 12.40
C GLU A 13 15.84 3.72 12.49
N ALA A 14 17.04 4.08 12.02
CA ALA A 14 18.20 3.20 12.05
C ALA A 14 18.56 2.79 13.49
N LYS A 15 18.47 3.71 14.46
CA LYS A 15 18.67 3.41 15.89
C LYS A 15 17.61 2.45 16.43
N LEU A 16 16.34 2.65 16.08
CA LEU A 16 15.25 1.77 16.51
C LEU A 16 15.43 0.36 15.94
N ILE A 17 15.82 0.24 14.66
CA ILE A 17 16.14 -1.06 14.03
C ILE A 17 17.32 -1.72 14.74
N ALA A 18 18.41 -1.00 14.98
CA ALA A 18 19.60 -1.53 15.63
C ALA A 18 19.33 -2.02 17.07
N ARG A 19 18.46 -1.32 17.81
CA ARG A 19 18.00 -1.76 19.13
C ARG A 19 17.08 -2.97 19.04
N SER A 20 16.14 -2.96 18.11
CA SER A 20 15.22 -4.09 17.88
C SER A 20 15.96 -5.38 17.54
N LEU A 21 17.06 -5.31 16.76
CA LEU A 21 17.95 -6.44 16.48
C LEU A 21 18.60 -7.05 17.73
N LYS A 22 18.75 -6.25 18.79
CA LYS A 22 19.22 -6.69 20.12
C LYS A 22 18.08 -7.16 21.03
N GLN A 23 16.93 -7.52 20.47
CA GLN A 23 15.72 -7.99 21.17
C GLN A 23 15.09 -6.92 22.10
N ASP A 24 15.31 -5.63 21.80
CA ASP A 24 14.62 -4.53 22.48
C ASP A 24 13.18 -4.39 21.94
N SER A 25 12.21 -4.91 22.69
CA SER A 25 10.79 -4.89 22.32
C SER A 25 10.22 -3.47 22.25
N ASP A 26 10.71 -2.55 23.09
CA ASP A 26 10.21 -1.18 23.14
C ASP A 26 10.67 -0.40 21.91
N ALA A 27 11.88 -0.67 21.43
CA ALA A 27 12.36 -0.11 20.17
C ALA A 27 11.54 -0.59 18.97
N PHE A 28 11.13 -1.86 18.96
CA PHE A 28 10.25 -2.36 17.91
C PHE A 28 8.83 -1.80 18.04
N GLY A 29 8.32 -1.62 19.27
CA GLY A 29 7.04 -0.96 19.53
C GLY A 29 6.96 0.44 18.91
N GLN A 30 8.05 1.22 18.98
CA GLN A 30 8.12 2.53 18.32
C GLN A 30 8.13 2.43 16.78
N LEU A 31 8.71 1.37 16.21
CA LEU A 31 8.58 1.11 14.77
C LEU A 31 7.12 0.75 14.42
N VAL A 32 6.44 -0.05 15.25
CA VAL A 32 5.02 -0.37 15.06
C VAL A 32 4.19 0.91 15.08
N GLU A 33 4.32 1.75 16.10
CA GLU A 33 3.59 3.03 16.20
C GLU A 33 3.80 3.92 14.98
N ARG A 34 5.04 3.99 14.48
CA ARG A 34 5.40 4.78 13.30
C ARG A 34 4.74 4.28 12.02
N TYR A 35 4.60 2.97 11.86
CA TYR A 35 4.16 2.35 10.61
C TYR A 35 2.72 1.80 10.65
N ALA A 36 2.08 1.73 11.82
CA ALA A 36 0.77 1.09 11.98
C ALA A 36 -0.28 1.66 11.05
N THR A 37 -0.40 2.99 11.00
CA THR A 37 -1.40 3.66 10.16
C THR A 37 -1.22 3.35 8.68
N VAL A 38 0.02 3.38 8.17
CA VAL A 38 0.26 3.13 6.73
C VAL A 38 0.05 1.66 6.37
N ILE A 39 0.42 0.72 7.25
CA ILE A 39 0.22 -0.71 7.01
C ILE A 39 -1.27 -1.10 7.07
N VAL A 40 -2.02 -0.57 8.05
CA VAL A 40 -3.48 -0.79 8.12
C VAL A 40 -4.17 -0.21 6.89
N ASN A 41 -3.77 0.99 6.45
CA ASN A 41 -4.36 1.62 5.27
C ASN A 41 -4.04 0.86 3.97
N LEU A 42 -2.80 0.39 3.81
CA LEU A 42 -2.42 -0.47 2.69
C LEU A 42 -3.29 -1.74 2.69
N ALA A 43 -3.36 -2.44 3.82
CA ALA A 43 -4.15 -3.66 3.95
C ALA A 43 -5.63 -3.41 3.63
N TYR A 44 -6.22 -2.35 4.18
CA TYR A 44 -7.60 -1.96 3.91
C TYR A 44 -7.86 -1.72 2.42
N ARG A 45 -6.96 -1.02 1.73
CA ARG A 45 -7.09 -0.79 0.29
C ARG A 45 -6.90 -2.06 -0.52
N MET A 46 -6.13 -3.03 -0.03
CA MET A 46 -5.96 -4.32 -0.70
C MET A 46 -7.17 -5.24 -0.48
N VAL A 47 -7.67 -5.37 0.75
CA VAL A 47 -8.68 -6.38 1.12
C VAL A 47 -10.11 -5.87 1.21
N GLY A 48 -10.30 -4.55 1.41
CA GLY A 48 -11.61 -3.88 1.45
C GLY A 48 -12.39 -4.05 2.75
N ASP A 49 -11.86 -4.79 3.73
CA ASP A 49 -12.47 -5.01 5.04
C ASP A 49 -11.57 -4.43 6.14
N ARG A 50 -12.16 -3.66 7.06
CA ARG A 50 -11.40 -2.93 8.09
C ARG A 50 -10.87 -3.86 9.19
N THR A 51 -11.67 -4.80 9.64
CA THR A 51 -11.28 -5.77 10.68
C THR A 51 -10.14 -6.64 10.17
N GLU A 52 -10.30 -7.17 8.96
CA GLU A 52 -9.30 -8.02 8.33
C GLU A 52 -8.01 -7.24 8.04
N ALA A 53 -8.12 -5.94 7.70
CA ALA A 53 -6.95 -5.09 7.51
C ALA A 53 -6.15 -4.87 8.80
N GLU A 54 -6.83 -4.71 9.93
CA GLU A 54 -6.18 -4.56 11.24
C GLU A 54 -5.50 -5.87 11.66
N ASP A 55 -6.17 -7.01 11.47
CA ASP A 55 -5.60 -8.34 11.73
C ASP A 55 -4.37 -8.61 10.85
N LEU A 56 -4.47 -8.36 9.54
CA LEU A 56 -3.34 -8.51 8.61
C LEU A 56 -2.18 -7.57 8.94
N ALA A 57 -2.46 -6.34 9.40
CA ALA A 57 -1.42 -5.43 9.86
C ALA A 57 -0.73 -5.95 11.12
N GLN A 58 -1.47 -6.47 12.10
CA GLN A 58 -0.90 -7.08 13.28
C GLN A 58 -0.01 -8.27 12.92
N GLU A 59 -0.52 -9.18 12.07
CA GLU A 59 0.28 -10.29 11.58
C GLU A 59 1.54 -9.84 10.83
N THR A 60 1.44 -8.75 10.06
CA THR A 60 2.58 -8.15 9.35
C THR A 60 3.66 -7.74 10.33
N PHE A 61 3.33 -7.04 11.42
CA PHE A 61 4.31 -6.64 12.42
C PHE A 61 4.90 -7.84 13.17
N VAL A 62 4.11 -8.86 13.47
CA VAL A 62 4.63 -10.11 14.07
C VAL A 62 5.61 -10.81 13.12
N ALA A 63 5.27 -10.89 11.83
CA ALA A 63 6.15 -11.46 10.82
C ALA A 63 7.43 -10.62 10.63
N ALA A 64 7.29 -9.30 10.62
CA ALA A 64 8.41 -8.36 10.53
C ALA A 64 9.35 -8.51 11.72
N PHE A 65 8.83 -8.57 12.96
CA PHE A 65 9.66 -8.79 14.15
C PHE A 65 10.49 -10.07 14.04
N LYS A 66 9.85 -11.18 13.64
CA LYS A 66 10.52 -12.48 13.44
C LYS A 66 11.55 -12.47 12.29
N ALA A 67 11.29 -11.70 11.24
CA ALA A 67 12.15 -11.61 10.07
C ALA A 67 13.24 -10.53 10.18
N LEU A 68 13.13 -9.61 11.15
CA LEU A 68 14.02 -8.48 11.33
C LEU A 68 15.51 -8.85 11.40
N PRO A 69 15.93 -9.96 12.05
CA PRO A 69 17.34 -10.38 12.04
C PRO A 69 17.92 -10.65 10.64
N ARG A 70 17.07 -10.85 9.63
CA ARG A 70 17.48 -11.09 8.24
C ARG A 70 17.40 -9.82 7.39
N PHE A 71 16.93 -8.70 7.93
CA PHE A 71 16.88 -7.43 7.23
C PHE A 71 18.32 -6.91 7.04
N ARG A 72 18.73 -6.72 5.77
CA ARG A 72 20.10 -6.31 5.39
C ARG A 72 20.24 -4.82 5.07
N ALA A 73 19.17 -4.05 5.17
CA ALA A 73 19.14 -2.63 4.79
C ALA A 73 19.55 -2.35 3.32
N GLU A 74 19.36 -3.32 2.44
CA GLU A 74 19.54 -3.17 0.98
C GLU A 74 18.42 -2.34 0.34
N SER A 75 17.25 -2.26 1.01
CA SER A 75 16.18 -1.33 0.69
C SER A 75 15.66 -0.65 1.96
N LYS A 76 14.84 0.40 1.79
CA LYS A 76 14.22 1.11 2.93
C LYS A 76 13.43 0.13 3.79
N PHE A 77 13.43 0.35 5.10
CA PHE A 77 12.65 -0.47 6.03
C PHE A 77 11.16 -0.46 5.68
N SER A 78 10.62 0.69 5.25
CA SER A 78 9.25 0.83 4.76
C SER A 78 8.96 -0.08 3.56
N THR A 79 9.82 -0.11 2.55
CA THR A 79 9.69 -0.98 1.37
C THR A 79 9.70 -2.46 1.77
N TRP A 80 10.62 -2.84 2.66
CA TRP A 80 10.69 -4.19 3.19
C TRP A 80 9.42 -4.58 3.98
N LEU A 81 8.89 -3.67 4.80
CA LEU A 81 7.67 -3.89 5.57
C LEU A 81 6.42 -3.99 4.67
N TYR A 82 6.32 -3.12 3.66
CA TYR A 82 5.27 -3.18 2.64
C TYR A 82 5.28 -4.49 1.88
N ARG A 83 6.45 -5.07 1.58
CA ARG A 83 6.54 -6.41 0.98
C ARG A 83 5.88 -7.48 1.84
N ILE A 84 6.13 -7.46 3.15
CA ILE A 84 5.53 -8.42 4.08
C ILE A 84 4.00 -8.23 4.10
N ALA A 85 3.54 -6.98 4.20
CA ALA A 85 2.11 -6.64 4.23
C ALA A 85 1.39 -7.06 2.94
N ALA A 86 1.94 -6.71 1.78
CA ALA A 86 1.35 -7.02 0.48
C ALA A 86 1.25 -8.53 0.25
N ASN A 87 2.27 -9.29 0.65
CA ASN A 87 2.24 -10.75 0.55
C ASN A 87 1.13 -11.35 1.43
N LYS A 88 0.98 -10.89 2.67
CA LYS A 88 -0.11 -11.34 3.55
C LYS A 88 -1.49 -11.03 2.98
N CYS A 89 -1.68 -9.83 2.44
CA CYS A 89 -2.93 -9.45 1.79
C CYS A 89 -3.22 -10.32 0.56
N LYS A 90 -2.20 -10.62 -0.25
CA LYS A 90 -2.32 -11.54 -1.40
C LYS A 90 -2.70 -12.94 -0.96
N ASP A 91 -2.06 -13.48 0.06
CA ASP A 91 -2.34 -14.83 0.56
C ASP A 91 -3.77 -14.93 1.12
N TRP A 92 -4.22 -13.91 1.85
CA TRP A 92 -5.60 -13.81 2.33
C TRP A 92 -6.61 -13.73 1.17
N LEU A 93 -6.34 -12.91 0.15
CA LEU A 93 -7.21 -12.79 -1.03
C LEU A 93 -7.32 -14.10 -1.82
N ARG A 94 -6.20 -14.83 -1.95
CA ARG A 94 -6.16 -16.16 -2.57
C ARG A 94 -7.01 -17.18 -1.79
N ALA A 95 -6.92 -17.17 -0.47
CA ALA A 95 -7.69 -18.06 0.39
C ALA A 95 -9.20 -17.76 0.36
N LYS A 96 -9.58 -16.47 0.30
CA LYS A 96 -10.99 -16.04 0.31
C LYS A 96 -11.70 -16.24 -1.03
N ARG A 97 -10.97 -16.41 -2.15
CA ARG A 97 -11.54 -16.65 -3.49
C ARG A 97 -10.89 -17.83 -4.22
N PRO A 98 -11.10 -19.08 -3.76
CA PRO A 98 -10.62 -20.25 -4.47
C PRO A 98 -11.27 -20.31 -5.86
N GLY A 99 -10.48 -20.18 -6.94
CA GLY A 99 -10.97 -20.34 -8.32
C GLY A 99 -10.92 -19.09 -9.22
N GLN A 100 -10.67 -17.89 -8.68
CA GLN A 100 -10.24 -16.76 -9.52
C GLN A 100 -8.71 -16.81 -9.65
N GLY A 101 -8.24 -17.66 -10.56
CA GLY A 101 -6.83 -17.72 -10.94
C GLY A 101 -6.33 -16.31 -11.24
N VAL A 102 -5.19 -15.96 -10.64
CA VAL A 102 -4.40 -14.79 -11.01
C VAL A 102 -3.95 -15.04 -12.45
N GLN A 103 -4.76 -14.65 -13.43
CA GLN A 103 -4.41 -14.79 -14.84
C GLN A 103 -3.18 -13.92 -15.08
N ASP A 104 -2.08 -14.56 -15.46
CA ASP A 104 -0.97 -13.89 -16.12
C ASP A 104 -1.52 -13.30 -17.42
N VAL A 105 -1.40 -11.98 -17.53
CA VAL A 105 -1.89 -11.23 -18.69
C VAL A 105 -0.70 -11.03 -19.62
N ASP A 106 -0.81 -11.60 -20.82
CA ASP A 106 0.09 -11.34 -21.95
C ASP A 106 0.18 -9.83 -22.21
N VAL A 107 1.41 -9.37 -22.42
CA VAL A 107 1.79 -7.96 -22.43
C VAL A 107 1.85 -7.46 -23.86
N ASP A 108 1.00 -6.49 -24.22
CA ASP A 108 1.19 -5.62 -25.39
C ASP A 108 0.85 -4.15 -25.07
N GLU A 109 1.82 -3.30 -25.44
CA GLU A 109 1.95 -1.84 -25.69
C GLU A 109 1.14 -0.71 -25.00
N VAL A 110 1.90 0.20 -24.33
CA VAL A 110 1.97 1.71 -24.20
C VAL A 110 0.69 2.62 -24.16
N LEU A 111 0.59 3.88 -23.66
CA LEU A 111 1.45 5.03 -23.25
C LEU A 111 0.73 5.97 -22.20
N GLU A 112 1.44 7.03 -21.78
CA GLU A 112 1.31 8.11 -20.75
C GLU A 112 -0.05 8.84 -20.52
N ASP A 113 -0.25 9.45 -19.33
CA ASP A 113 -0.26 10.94 -19.16
C ASP A 113 -0.58 11.41 -17.71
N GLY A 114 -0.05 12.57 -17.31
CA GLY A 114 -0.03 13.14 -15.95
C GLY A 114 -1.22 14.07 -15.58
N VAL A 115 -1.38 14.39 -14.28
CA VAL A 115 -2.41 15.32 -13.79
C VAL A 115 -1.88 16.18 -12.62
N ALA A 116 -2.07 17.50 -12.71
CA ALA A 116 -1.69 18.51 -11.71
C ALA A 116 -2.84 18.82 -10.70
N ALA A 117 -2.51 19.42 -9.56
CA ALA A 117 -3.38 19.56 -8.38
C ALA A 117 -3.76 21.02 -8.03
N GLU A 118 -4.96 21.23 -7.46
CA GLU A 118 -5.49 22.52 -6.96
C GLU A 118 -6.07 22.45 -5.51
N GLU A 119 -6.26 23.62 -4.87
CA GLU A 119 -6.29 23.95 -3.42
C GLU A 119 -7.57 23.62 -2.58
N ARG A 120 -7.53 23.76 -1.24
CA ARG A 120 -8.47 23.15 -0.26
C ARG A 120 -9.29 24.17 0.59
N THR A 121 -10.62 23.98 0.73
CA THR A 121 -11.57 24.74 1.60
C THR A 121 -12.45 23.82 2.51
N PRO A 122 -13.21 24.31 3.52
CA PRO A 122 -14.01 23.47 4.45
C PRO A 122 -15.20 22.73 3.84
N GLU A 123 -16.01 23.32 2.94
CA GLU A 123 -17.01 22.52 2.20
C GLU A 123 -16.31 21.49 1.29
N ARG A 124 -15.12 21.82 0.78
CA ARG A 124 -14.24 20.85 0.11
C ARG A 124 -13.76 19.75 1.05
N LEU A 125 -13.63 19.92 2.37
CA LEU A 125 -13.23 18.82 3.28
C LEU A 125 -14.32 17.76 3.41
N LEU A 126 -15.59 18.18 3.53
CA LEU A 126 -16.72 17.24 3.60
C LEU A 126 -16.92 16.54 2.24
N SER A 127 -16.82 17.31 1.16
CA SER A 127 -16.79 16.78 -0.22
C SER A 127 -15.59 15.85 -0.44
N GLN A 128 -14.41 16.16 0.10
CA GLN A 128 -13.21 15.32 0.03
C GLN A 128 -13.38 14.00 0.77
N GLN A 129 -14.08 13.98 1.91
CA GLN A 129 -14.39 12.72 2.60
C GLN A 129 -15.32 11.83 1.78
N GLN A 130 -16.35 12.43 1.15
CA GLN A 130 -17.25 11.70 0.25
C GLN A 130 -16.52 11.19 -1.00
N VAL A 131 -15.68 12.03 -1.60
CA VAL A 131 -14.84 11.67 -2.76
C VAL A 131 -13.82 10.59 -2.38
N ALA A 132 -13.20 10.67 -1.20
CA ALA A 132 -12.28 9.65 -0.71
C ALA A 132 -12.99 8.30 -0.51
N ALA A 133 -14.19 8.31 0.08
CA ALA A 133 -14.98 7.09 0.24
C ALA A 133 -15.42 6.50 -1.11
N GLN A 134 -15.77 7.34 -2.09
CA GLN A 134 -16.07 6.88 -3.46
C GLN A 134 -14.83 6.29 -4.14
N LEU A 135 -13.67 6.95 -4.01
CA LEU A 135 -12.41 6.47 -4.54
C LEU A 135 -12.00 5.13 -3.91
N ASP A 136 -12.10 4.98 -2.59
CA ASP A 136 -11.80 3.73 -1.90
C ASP A 136 -12.71 2.59 -2.38
N ARG A 137 -14.02 2.85 -2.58
CA ARG A 137 -14.96 1.87 -3.15
C ARG A 137 -14.60 1.50 -4.60
N ALA A 138 -14.22 2.47 -5.42
CA ALA A 138 -13.79 2.21 -6.80
C ALA A 138 -12.49 1.38 -6.83
N ILE A 139 -11.52 1.69 -5.97
CA ILE A 139 -10.28 0.91 -5.82
C ILE A 139 -10.62 -0.54 -5.41
N GLN A 140 -11.59 -0.74 -4.51
CA GLN A 140 -12.03 -2.07 -4.07
C GLN A 140 -12.75 -2.89 -5.17
N ARG A 141 -13.17 -2.28 -6.27
CA ARG A 141 -13.76 -2.99 -7.42
C ARG A 141 -12.74 -3.43 -8.46
N LEU A 142 -11.53 -2.85 -8.42
CA LEU A 142 -10.44 -3.29 -9.29
C LEU A 142 -10.11 -4.78 -9.07
N PRO A 143 -9.77 -5.52 -10.15
CA PRO A 143 -9.13 -6.83 -10.04
C PRO A 143 -7.90 -6.78 -9.12
N PRO A 144 -7.63 -7.83 -8.32
CA PRO A 144 -6.59 -7.79 -7.29
C PRO A 144 -5.21 -7.33 -7.78
N LEU A 145 -4.78 -7.79 -8.96
CA LEU A 145 -3.49 -7.41 -9.55
C LEU A 145 -3.39 -5.92 -9.90
N TYR A 146 -4.48 -5.35 -10.43
CA TYR A 146 -4.53 -3.94 -10.80
C TYR A 146 -4.66 -3.06 -9.56
N ARG A 147 -5.42 -3.53 -8.56
CA ARG A 147 -5.52 -2.89 -7.25
C ARG A 147 -4.19 -2.80 -6.54
N GLU A 148 -3.45 -3.91 -6.43
CA GLU A 148 -2.12 -3.96 -5.82
C GLU A 148 -1.18 -2.95 -6.50
N ALA A 149 -1.07 -3.03 -7.82
CA ALA A 149 -0.18 -2.15 -8.58
C ALA A 149 -0.59 -0.67 -8.45
N PHE A 150 -1.88 -0.36 -8.54
CA PHE A 150 -2.39 1.01 -8.41
C PHE A 150 -2.13 1.58 -7.02
N VAL A 151 -2.44 0.84 -5.96
CA VAL A 151 -2.26 1.28 -4.57
C VAL A 151 -0.77 1.53 -4.28
N LEU A 152 0.10 0.58 -4.61
CA LEU A 152 1.54 0.75 -4.39
C LEU A 152 2.10 1.97 -5.15
N LYS A 153 1.66 2.19 -6.40
CA LYS A 153 2.19 3.27 -7.22
C LYS A 153 1.64 4.66 -6.84
N HIS A 154 0.33 4.79 -6.77
CA HIS A 154 -0.34 6.09 -6.70
C HIS A 154 -0.77 6.49 -5.30
N VAL A 155 -0.97 5.52 -4.41
CA VAL A 155 -1.38 5.79 -3.03
C VAL A 155 -0.17 5.81 -2.10
N GLU A 156 0.68 4.79 -2.19
CA GLU A 156 1.90 4.70 -1.37
C GLU A 156 3.09 5.44 -2.01
N GLY A 157 2.99 5.81 -3.30
CA GLY A 157 4.01 6.64 -3.98
C GLY A 157 5.30 5.91 -4.34
N LEU A 158 5.27 4.57 -4.43
CA LEU A 158 6.47 3.78 -4.66
C LEU A 158 7.00 3.90 -6.09
N SER A 159 8.33 3.79 -6.22
CA SER A 159 8.98 3.61 -7.52
C SER A 159 8.67 2.23 -8.12
N TYR A 160 8.84 2.08 -9.44
CA TYR A 160 8.68 0.76 -10.05
C TYR A 160 9.71 -0.23 -9.52
N GLU A 161 10.93 0.21 -9.24
CA GLU A 161 11.99 -0.60 -8.63
C GLU A 161 11.57 -1.15 -7.25
N GLU A 162 11.09 -0.28 -6.35
CA GLU A 162 10.54 -0.70 -5.03
C GLU A 162 9.35 -1.65 -5.19
N MET A 163 8.49 -1.42 -6.20
CA MET A 163 7.36 -2.30 -6.48
C MET A 163 7.80 -3.68 -7.00
N GLN A 164 8.89 -3.77 -7.77
CA GLN A 164 9.44 -5.06 -8.22
C GLN A 164 9.91 -5.88 -7.02
N GLU A 165 10.55 -5.25 -6.04
CA GLU A 165 10.96 -5.93 -4.79
C GLU A 165 9.76 -6.46 -4.00
N ILE A 166 8.63 -5.75 -4.03
CA ILE A 166 7.41 -6.08 -3.28
C ILE A 166 6.57 -7.16 -3.99
N VAL A 167 6.36 -6.99 -5.30
CA VAL A 167 5.40 -7.79 -6.07
C VAL A 167 6.07 -9.01 -6.73
N GLY A 168 7.37 -8.91 -7.06
CA GLY A 168 8.14 -9.99 -7.68
C GLY A 168 7.90 -10.17 -9.18
N VAL A 169 7.41 -9.14 -9.87
CA VAL A 169 7.27 -9.13 -11.35
C VAL A 169 8.08 -7.97 -11.94
N ASN A 170 8.34 -7.99 -13.24
CA ASN A 170 9.16 -6.95 -13.89
C ASN A 170 8.44 -5.58 -13.97
N ALA A 171 9.22 -4.52 -14.20
CA ALA A 171 8.72 -3.15 -14.28
C ALA A 171 7.64 -2.95 -15.35
N ASP A 172 7.73 -3.64 -16.49
CA ASP A 172 6.80 -3.45 -17.60
C ASP A 172 5.43 -4.08 -17.30
N THR A 173 5.42 -5.26 -16.66
CA THR A 173 4.20 -5.85 -16.10
C THR A 173 3.56 -4.92 -15.07
N LEU A 174 4.36 -4.27 -14.20
CA LEU A 174 3.84 -3.33 -13.22
C LEU A 174 3.25 -2.08 -13.87
N LYS A 175 3.95 -1.47 -14.84
CA LYS A 175 3.44 -0.32 -15.60
C LYS A 175 2.09 -0.65 -16.25
N MET A 176 1.98 -1.83 -16.86
CA MET A 176 0.73 -2.31 -17.47
C MET A 176 -0.38 -2.45 -16.42
N ARG A 177 -0.12 -3.14 -15.29
CA ARG A 177 -1.12 -3.31 -14.21
C ARG A 177 -1.58 -1.97 -13.64
N VAL A 178 -0.64 -1.04 -13.43
CA VAL A 178 -0.93 0.34 -13.01
C VAL A 178 -1.83 1.03 -14.02
N TYR A 179 -1.49 0.96 -15.31
CA TYR A 179 -2.26 1.58 -16.39
C TYR A 179 -3.68 1.01 -16.49
N LYS A 180 -3.84 -0.32 -16.47
CA LYS A 180 -5.17 -0.98 -16.49
C LYS A 180 -6.00 -0.59 -15.26
N GLY A 181 -5.38 -0.53 -14.09
CA GLY A 181 -6.02 -0.04 -12.86
C GLY A 181 -6.51 1.41 -13.01
N ARG A 182 -5.67 2.30 -13.54
CA ARG A 182 -6.03 3.70 -13.81
C ARG A 182 -7.19 3.80 -14.80
N LEU A 183 -7.15 3.04 -15.89
CA LEU A 183 -8.20 3.08 -16.93
C LEU A 183 -9.54 2.60 -16.38
N GLN A 184 -9.56 1.53 -15.60
CA GLN A 184 -10.79 1.03 -14.99
C GLN A 184 -11.33 2.00 -13.93
N LEU A 185 -10.47 2.54 -13.06
CA LEU A 185 -10.87 3.57 -12.10
C LEU A 185 -11.44 4.81 -12.79
N SER A 186 -10.81 5.27 -13.88
CA SER A 186 -11.30 6.42 -14.64
C SER A 186 -12.70 6.18 -15.19
N ARG A 187 -13.01 4.97 -15.68
CA ARG A 187 -14.34 4.62 -16.17
C ARG A 187 -15.37 4.63 -15.04
N GLU A 188 -15.06 3.96 -13.92
CA GLU A 188 -15.96 3.90 -12.76
C GLU A 188 -16.23 5.29 -12.16
N LEU A 189 -15.23 6.17 -12.11
CA LEU A 189 -15.38 7.53 -11.59
C LEU A 189 -16.12 8.48 -12.55
N VAL A 190 -16.08 8.23 -13.87
CA VAL A 190 -16.90 8.97 -14.84
C VAL A 190 -18.37 8.58 -14.70
N GLU A 191 -18.67 7.28 -14.63
CA GLU A 191 -20.04 6.78 -14.43
C GLU A 191 -20.66 7.29 -13.11
N LEU A 192 -19.86 7.40 -12.04
CA LEU A 192 -20.31 7.96 -10.75
C LEU A 192 -20.60 9.47 -10.79
N LYS A 193 -20.10 10.22 -11.79
CA LYS A 193 -20.40 11.65 -11.97
C LYS A 193 -21.64 11.88 -12.83
N GLU A 194 -22.03 10.90 -13.64
CA GLU A 194 -23.16 10.97 -14.55
C GLU A 194 -24.46 10.39 -13.95
N ALA A 195 -24.36 9.69 -12.80
CA ALA A 195 -25.47 9.13 -12.03
C ALA A 195 -25.92 10.06 -10.88
#